data_AF-A0AAD6N2N5-F1
#
_entry.id   AF-A0AAD6N2N5-F1
#
_cell.length_a   1.000
_cell.length_b   1.000
_cell.length_c   1.000
_cell.angle_alpha   90.00
_cell.angle_beta   90.00
_cell.angle_gamma   90.00
#
_symmetry.space_group_name_H-M   'P 1'
#
loop_
_entity.id
_entity.type
_entity.pdbx_description
1 polymer ?
#
loop_
_entity_poly.entity_id
_entity_poly.type
_entity_poly.pdbx_seq_one_letter_code
_entity_poly.pdbx_strand_id
1 'polypeptide(L)'
;MSTLNEVLSTRQRLSVYHIYHKGDEHVSITPFLNLRKELGYNKKQHNDLAKEYGSEPDRSDSDSYFVHKPSLAFHNTPRTLRRGNLKRGTPICIMNCGPFWRSWNLQFGPDLKLIIDPRGVVKWEHRSNPNNTALNDDRALKGYKVRTWRLWGESGKGYHRQVNFRRKATKQGTLEEKVQYGELAPVKSDKKTSESEEATFNEKRLDYSQAPESKSTSEDSVPQPAVAEEAVRLVWDFPISLNSRQYSFKYADIKFTWEGTRDLHSNSKWAKRLMPFNHLRLLARLPGRENEPVVIAQYTSSFACRKFGELWVFDSAVSSVLKEAGNSSLWSKKNDEDEVFQLDPDNEIRETRLYFLVMATAMCMVISEWQKRMVIFMILAIAAEGGGV
;
A
#
# COMPACT_ATOMS: atom_id res chain seq x y z
N MET A 1 -26.43 -7.12 19.23
CA MET A 1 -25.17 -6.55 18.73
C MET A 1 -24.78 -5.42 19.67
N SER A 2 -23.57 -5.43 20.20
CA SER A 2 -23.10 -4.38 21.10
C SER A 2 -23.00 -3.05 20.35
N THR A 3 -23.47 -1.96 20.97
CA THR A 3 -23.43 -0.63 20.34
C THR A 3 -22.03 -0.05 20.45
N LEU A 4 -21.61 0.83 19.51
CA LEU A 4 -20.30 1.49 19.61
C LEU A 4 -20.10 2.19 20.97
N ASN A 5 -21.15 2.78 21.54
CA ASN A 5 -21.06 3.40 22.86
C ASN A 5 -20.79 2.38 23.98
N GLU A 6 -21.30 1.16 23.86
CA GLU A 6 -21.04 0.08 24.81
C GLU A 6 -19.57 -0.38 24.71
N VAL A 7 -19.07 -0.58 23.49
CA VAL A 7 -17.65 -0.89 23.19
C VAL A 7 -16.71 0.19 23.72
N LEU A 8 -17.06 1.47 23.56
CA LEU A 8 -16.28 2.59 24.07
C LEU A 8 -16.42 2.80 25.59
N SER A 9 -17.53 2.36 26.19
CA SER A 9 -17.76 2.47 27.64
C SER A 9 -17.00 1.42 28.45
N THR A 10 -16.79 0.23 27.87
CA THR A 10 -15.74 -0.66 28.35
C THR A 10 -14.40 0.05 28.13
N ARG A 11 -13.53 0.13 29.15
CA ARG A 11 -12.18 0.74 29.10
C ARG A 11 -11.24 0.00 28.13
N GLN A 12 -11.67 -0.14 26.89
CA GLN A 12 -10.97 -0.80 25.82
C GLN A 12 -9.85 0.11 25.36
N ARG A 13 -8.66 -0.45 25.31
CA ARG A 13 -7.55 0.20 24.63
C ARG A 13 -7.85 0.27 23.14
N LEU A 14 -7.68 1.46 22.57
CA LEU A 14 -7.98 1.76 21.18
C LEU A 14 -6.90 2.63 20.55
N SER A 15 -6.66 2.40 19.27
CA SER A 15 -5.79 3.21 18.42
C SER A 15 -6.63 3.96 17.40
N VAL A 16 -6.48 5.29 17.33
CA VAL A 16 -7.15 6.13 16.33
C VAL A 16 -6.16 6.54 15.26
N TYR A 17 -6.54 6.36 14.00
CA TYR A 17 -5.78 6.78 12.83
C TYR A 17 -6.59 7.73 11.97
N HIS A 18 -5.96 8.84 11.58
CA HIS A 18 -6.49 9.75 10.60
C HIS A 18 -5.90 9.44 9.21
N ILE A 19 -6.76 9.37 8.21
CA ILE A 19 -6.41 8.91 6.87
C ILE A 19 -6.50 10.10 5.91
N TYR A 20 -5.36 10.52 5.37
CA TYR A 20 -5.25 11.69 4.50
C TYR A 20 -4.80 11.33 3.09
N HIS A 21 -5.26 12.12 2.12
CA HIS A 21 -4.68 12.13 0.79
C HIS A 21 -3.25 12.72 0.83
N LYS A 22 -2.35 12.13 0.05
CA LYS A 22 -1.00 12.66 -0.20
C LYS A 22 -0.75 12.67 -1.72
N GLY A 23 -1.11 13.78 -2.35
CA GLY A 23 -1.25 13.83 -3.81
C GLY A 23 -2.44 12.98 -4.28
N ASP A 24 -2.45 12.61 -5.55
CA ASP A 24 -3.61 11.96 -6.16
C ASP A 24 -3.65 10.45 -5.88
N GLU A 25 -2.49 9.83 -5.68
CA GLU A 25 -2.40 8.37 -5.70
C GLU A 25 -1.99 7.74 -4.35
N HIS A 26 -1.49 8.52 -3.39
CA HIS A 26 -0.96 8.00 -2.12
C HIS A 26 -1.83 8.35 -0.92
N VAL A 27 -1.73 7.53 0.12
CA VAL A 27 -2.48 7.70 1.37
C VAL A 27 -1.51 7.75 2.54
N SER A 28 -1.71 8.72 3.42
CA SER A 28 -1.02 8.83 4.70
C SER A 28 -1.97 8.43 5.81
N ILE A 29 -1.53 7.54 6.69
CA ILE A 29 -2.31 7.05 7.83
C ILE A 29 -1.49 7.37 9.06
N THR A 30 -2.06 8.12 9.99
CA THR A 30 -1.27 8.67 11.11
C THR A 30 -2.14 8.83 12.34
N PRO A 31 -1.62 8.58 13.54
CA PRO A 31 -2.38 8.84 14.77
C PRO A 31 -2.55 10.34 15.03
N PHE A 32 -1.84 11.19 14.28
CA PHE A 32 -1.84 12.63 14.48
C PHE A 32 -2.89 13.34 13.62
N LEU A 33 -3.55 14.33 14.20
CA LEU A 33 -4.51 15.18 13.49
C LEU A 33 -3.76 16.20 12.64
N ASN A 34 -4.03 16.22 11.32
CA ASN A 34 -3.52 17.26 10.43
C ASN A 34 -4.61 18.30 10.21
N LEU A 35 -4.59 19.30 11.09
CA LEU A 35 -5.58 20.37 11.11
C LEU A 35 -5.76 21.01 9.74
N ARG A 36 -4.69 21.27 8.97
CA ARG A 36 -4.76 21.92 7.64
C ARG A 36 -5.53 21.13 6.59
N LYS A 37 -5.86 19.87 6.87
CA LYS A 37 -6.62 18.98 5.98
C LYS A 37 -8.03 18.68 6.50
N GLU A 38 -8.38 19.18 7.68
CA GLU A 38 -9.71 19.07 8.24
C GLU A 38 -10.68 20.08 7.60
N LEU A 39 -11.96 19.72 7.55
CA LEU A 39 -13.02 20.57 6.99
C LEU A 39 -13.46 21.62 8.02
N GLY A 40 -13.71 22.85 7.57
CA GLY A 40 -14.44 23.86 8.35
C GLY A 40 -13.61 24.67 9.35
N TYR A 41 -12.30 24.47 9.42
CA TYR A 41 -11.43 25.28 10.26
C TYR A 41 -10.92 26.51 9.49
N ASN A 42 -10.99 27.68 10.13
CA ASN A 42 -10.39 28.88 9.60
C ASN A 42 -8.89 28.95 9.94
N LYS A 43 -8.12 29.80 9.24
CA LYS A 43 -6.67 29.95 9.43
C LYS A 43 -6.26 30.26 10.88
N LYS A 44 -7.11 30.96 11.64
CA LYS A 44 -6.86 31.31 13.04
C LYS A 44 -7.01 30.09 13.96
N GLN A 45 -8.11 29.34 13.82
CA GLN A 45 -8.34 28.08 14.54
C GLN A 45 -7.26 27.04 14.24
N HIS A 46 -6.75 26.98 13.00
CA HIS A 46 -5.61 26.14 12.68
C HIS A 46 -4.35 26.51 13.46
N ASN A 47 -4.08 27.80 13.65
CA ASN A 47 -2.90 28.26 14.38
C ASN A 47 -3.04 28.03 15.89
N ASP A 48 -4.25 28.18 16.44
CA ASP A 48 -4.52 27.97 17.86
C ASP A 48 -4.46 26.48 18.22
N LEU A 49 -5.08 25.61 17.41
CA LEU A 49 -5.01 24.16 17.60
C LEU A 49 -3.63 23.59 17.30
N ALA A 50 -2.86 24.17 16.36
CA ALA A 50 -1.47 23.75 16.12
C ALA A 50 -0.54 24.07 17.31
N LYS A 51 -0.91 25.03 18.17
CA LYS A 51 -0.20 25.26 19.45
C LYS A 51 -0.59 24.24 20.52
N GLU A 52 -1.83 23.74 20.49
CA GLU A 52 -2.36 22.76 21.44
C GLU A 52 -1.87 21.34 21.15
N TYR A 53 -1.91 20.92 19.88
CA TYR A 53 -1.55 19.57 19.45
C TYR A 53 -0.07 19.42 19.03
N GLY A 54 0.70 20.51 19.05
CA GLY A 54 2.10 20.52 18.62
C GLY A 54 2.29 20.58 17.10
N SER A 55 3.55 20.72 16.66
CA SER A 55 3.94 20.70 15.25
C SER A 55 3.67 19.34 14.59
N GLU A 56 3.57 19.30 13.25
CA GLU A 56 3.50 18.03 12.50
C GLU A 56 4.59 17.07 13.03
N PRO A 57 4.22 15.80 13.28
CA PRO A 57 5.11 14.86 13.93
C PRO A 57 6.34 14.59 13.06
N ASP A 58 7.43 14.18 13.71
CA ASP A 58 8.73 14.07 13.07
C ASP A 58 8.72 12.99 11.96
N ARG A 59 9.66 13.09 11.02
CA ARG A 59 9.71 12.28 9.79
C ARG A 59 9.95 10.78 10.01
N SER A 60 10.09 10.33 11.26
CA SER A 60 10.47 8.96 11.64
C SER A 60 9.38 8.19 12.40
N ASP A 61 8.14 8.69 12.50
CA ASP A 61 7.07 8.03 13.27
C ASP A 61 6.87 6.54 12.91
N SER A 62 7.24 5.66 13.84
CA SER A 62 7.09 4.20 13.73
C SER A 62 5.64 3.72 13.70
N ASP A 63 4.72 4.55 14.21
CA ASP A 63 3.30 4.23 14.38
C ASP A 63 2.42 4.71 13.22
N SER A 64 2.99 5.45 12.27
CA SER A 64 2.28 5.85 11.06
C SER A 64 2.39 4.76 9.98
N TYR A 65 1.49 4.83 9.00
CA TYR A 65 1.53 3.97 7.82
C TYR A 65 1.40 4.79 6.54
N PHE A 66 1.91 4.24 5.44
CA PHE A 66 1.89 4.87 4.14
C PHE A 66 1.46 3.89 3.06
N VAL A 67 0.39 4.22 2.33
CA VAL A 67 -0.02 3.46 1.15
C VAL A 67 0.58 4.13 -0.08
N HIS A 68 1.53 3.43 -0.69
CA HIS A 68 2.14 3.86 -1.93
C HIS A 68 1.45 3.20 -3.14
N LYS A 69 1.17 3.99 -4.17
CA LYS A 69 0.72 3.53 -5.49
C LYS A 69 1.75 3.96 -6.52
N PRO A 70 2.47 3.01 -7.12
CA PRO A 70 3.38 3.32 -8.20
C PRO A 70 2.59 3.71 -9.45
N SER A 71 2.98 4.79 -10.10
CA SER A 71 2.49 5.11 -11.45
C SER A 71 3.46 4.53 -12.48
N LEU A 72 3.00 3.58 -13.30
CA LEU A 72 3.73 3.02 -14.43
C LEU A 72 2.80 3.02 -15.64
N ALA A 73 3.23 3.60 -16.76
CA ALA A 73 2.39 3.69 -17.94
C ALA A 73 2.09 2.29 -18.49
N PHE A 74 0.84 2.11 -18.93
CA PHE A 74 0.27 0.86 -19.45
C PHE A 74 0.21 -0.29 -18.42
N HIS A 75 0.33 0.02 -17.13
CA HIS A 75 0.25 -0.99 -16.07
C HIS A 75 -0.66 -0.55 -14.93
N ASN A 76 -1.59 -1.43 -14.54
CA ASN A 76 -2.23 -1.32 -13.24
C ASN A 76 -1.34 -2.01 -12.19
N THR A 77 -0.51 -1.21 -11.55
CA THR A 77 0.44 -1.65 -10.50
C THR A 77 -0.27 -1.99 -9.19
N PRO A 78 0.25 -2.90 -8.35
CA PRO A 78 -0.26 -3.05 -7.00
C PRO A 78 0.05 -1.80 -6.16
N ARG A 79 -0.73 -1.60 -5.11
CA ARG A 79 -0.35 -0.68 -4.02
C ARG A 79 0.53 -1.43 -3.03
N THR A 80 1.26 -0.70 -2.21
CA THR A 80 2.03 -1.29 -1.11
C THR A 80 1.71 -0.56 0.18
N LEU A 81 1.31 -1.28 1.21
CA LEU A 81 1.24 -0.75 2.57
C LEU A 81 2.64 -0.76 3.16
N ARG A 82 3.07 0.36 3.75
CA ARG A 82 4.41 0.55 4.30
C ARG A 82 4.32 1.07 5.72
N ARG A 83 5.26 0.68 6.57
CA ARG A 83 5.41 1.26 7.91
C ARG A 83 6.08 2.64 7.81
N GLY A 84 5.65 3.56 8.67
CA GLY A 84 6.04 4.96 8.67
C GLY A 84 5.24 5.83 7.70
N ASN A 85 5.51 7.12 7.70
CA ASN A 85 4.81 8.15 6.91
C ASN A 85 5.45 8.43 5.52
N LEU A 86 6.45 7.62 5.12
CA LEU A 86 7.26 7.83 3.92
C LEU A 86 7.05 6.76 2.85
N LYS A 87 7.23 7.18 1.60
CA LYS A 87 7.31 6.26 0.45
C LYS A 87 8.45 5.24 0.62
N ARG A 88 9.54 5.54 1.32
CA ARG A 88 10.66 4.59 1.49
C ARG A 88 10.52 3.66 2.70
N GLY A 89 9.38 3.71 3.40
CA GLY A 89 9.10 2.84 4.53
C GLY A 89 9.14 1.36 4.16
N THR A 90 9.40 0.50 5.14
CA THR A 90 9.44 -0.95 4.96
C THR A 90 8.08 -1.45 4.48
N PRO A 91 7.98 -2.13 3.33
CA PRO A 91 6.74 -2.69 2.84
C PRO A 91 6.26 -3.84 3.74
N ILE A 92 4.99 -3.76 4.12
CA ILE A 92 4.31 -4.74 4.97
C ILE A 92 3.53 -5.74 4.09
N CYS A 93 2.82 -5.21 3.08
CA CYS A 93 2.06 -6.04 2.15
C CYS A 93 1.92 -5.38 0.78
N ILE A 94 1.68 -6.22 -0.22
CA ILE A 94 1.32 -5.84 -1.58
C ILE A 94 -0.21 -5.97 -1.70
N MET A 95 -0.86 -4.93 -2.21
CA MET A 95 -2.31 -4.86 -2.33
C MET A 95 -2.69 -4.80 -3.81
N ASN A 96 -3.10 -5.92 -4.37
CA ASN A 96 -3.56 -6.02 -5.75
C ASN A 96 -5.06 -5.70 -5.81
N CYS A 97 -5.43 -4.70 -6.61
CA CYS A 97 -6.82 -4.35 -6.85
C CYS A 97 -7.31 -5.04 -8.12
N GLY A 98 -8.41 -5.79 -8.00
CA GLY A 98 -9.10 -6.41 -9.13
C GLY A 98 -9.94 -5.41 -9.92
N PRO A 99 -10.62 -5.88 -10.98
CA PRO A 99 -11.51 -5.06 -11.79
C PRO A 99 -12.61 -4.41 -10.93
N PHE A 100 -12.89 -3.13 -11.21
CA PHE A 100 -13.95 -2.35 -10.56
C PHE A 100 -13.94 -2.43 -9.03
N TRP A 101 -12.75 -2.46 -8.40
CA TRP A 101 -12.61 -2.44 -6.93
C TRP A 101 -13.41 -3.54 -6.20
N ARG A 102 -13.81 -4.61 -6.91
CA ARG A 102 -14.68 -5.68 -6.40
C ARG A 102 -13.93 -6.74 -5.62
N SER A 103 -12.63 -6.84 -5.84
CA SER A 103 -11.79 -7.81 -5.17
C SER A 103 -10.42 -7.23 -4.92
N TRP A 104 -9.83 -7.62 -3.81
CA TRP A 104 -8.46 -7.33 -3.49
C TRP A 104 -7.73 -8.62 -3.14
N ASN A 105 -6.48 -8.72 -3.56
CA ASN A 105 -5.58 -9.78 -3.13
C ASN A 105 -4.41 -9.13 -2.37
N LEU A 106 -4.37 -9.39 -1.07
CA LEU A 106 -3.35 -8.92 -0.15
C LEU A 106 -2.27 -9.98 -0.01
N GLN A 107 -1.03 -9.65 -0.37
CA GLN A 107 0.10 -10.57 -0.32
C GLN A 107 1.09 -10.12 0.75
N PHE A 108 1.43 -11.03 1.65
CA PHE A 108 2.35 -10.80 2.77
C PHE A 108 3.62 -11.65 2.60
N GLY A 109 4.73 -11.17 3.17
CA GLY A 109 5.99 -11.92 3.27
C GLY A 109 7.09 -11.14 3.98
N PRO A 110 8.11 -11.81 4.52
CA PRO A 110 9.20 -11.17 5.28
C PRO A 110 10.14 -10.33 4.39
N ASP A 111 10.40 -10.79 3.16
CA ASP A 111 11.44 -10.21 2.28
C ASP A 111 10.92 -9.20 1.25
N LEU A 112 9.74 -8.64 1.48
CA LEU A 112 9.14 -7.68 0.53
C LEU A 112 10.06 -6.48 0.25
N LYS A 113 10.91 -6.09 1.21
CA LYS A 113 11.88 -5.01 1.04
C LYS A 113 12.95 -5.33 -0.01
N LEU A 114 13.36 -6.60 -0.14
CA LEU A 114 14.36 -7.05 -1.10
C LEU A 114 13.75 -7.23 -2.50
N ILE A 115 12.48 -7.63 -2.54
CA ILE A 115 11.73 -7.94 -3.76
C ILE A 115 11.16 -6.69 -4.43
N ILE A 116 10.79 -5.67 -3.66
CA ILE A 116 10.18 -4.43 -4.16
C ILE A 116 11.27 -3.39 -4.46
N ASP A 117 11.25 -2.86 -5.68
CA ASP A 117 12.19 -1.83 -6.11
C ASP A 117 11.79 -0.41 -5.64
N PRO A 118 12.65 0.61 -5.84
CA PRO A 118 12.34 1.99 -5.46
C PRO A 118 11.15 2.64 -6.20
N ARG A 119 10.67 2.07 -7.32
CA ARG A 119 9.42 2.50 -7.96
C ARG A 119 8.23 2.08 -7.11
N GLY A 120 8.37 1.01 -6.34
CA GLY A 120 7.38 0.44 -5.44
C GLY A 120 6.66 -0.78 -6.03
N VAL A 121 7.27 -1.43 -7.00
CA VAL A 121 6.76 -2.64 -7.65
C VAL A 121 7.74 -3.80 -7.46
N VAL A 122 7.25 -5.03 -7.61
CA VAL A 122 8.09 -6.23 -7.59
C VAL A 122 9.09 -6.18 -8.74
N LYS A 123 10.37 -6.42 -8.44
CA LYS A 123 11.44 -6.51 -9.44
C LYS A 123 11.16 -7.63 -10.42
N TRP A 124 11.55 -7.44 -11.68
CA TRP A 124 11.35 -8.43 -12.73
C TRP A 124 12.03 -9.78 -12.45
N GLU A 125 13.18 -9.74 -11.78
CA GLU A 125 13.98 -10.92 -11.43
C GLU A 125 13.29 -11.81 -10.38
N HIS A 126 12.44 -11.24 -9.52
CA HIS A 126 11.73 -11.95 -8.45
C HIS A 126 10.27 -12.29 -8.80
N ARG A 127 9.92 -12.32 -10.09
CA ARG A 127 8.59 -12.80 -10.50
C ARG A 127 8.44 -14.28 -10.15
N SER A 128 7.28 -14.70 -9.64
CA SER A 128 7.07 -16.10 -9.26
C SER A 128 7.04 -17.03 -10.47
N ASN A 129 6.41 -16.56 -11.56
CA ASN A 129 6.17 -17.38 -12.74
C ASN A 129 6.95 -16.84 -13.96
N PRO A 130 7.51 -17.70 -14.81
CA PRO A 130 8.22 -17.29 -16.02
C PRO A 130 7.36 -16.41 -16.95
N ASN A 131 6.07 -16.72 -17.06
CA ASN A 131 5.06 -15.99 -17.84
C ASN A 131 4.51 -14.73 -17.15
N ASN A 132 4.97 -14.43 -15.93
CA ASN A 132 4.58 -13.26 -15.15
C ASN A 132 3.05 -13.13 -14.89
N THR A 133 2.35 -14.25 -14.80
CA THR A 133 0.92 -14.29 -14.48
C THR A 133 0.67 -14.61 -13.01
N ALA A 134 -0.41 -14.07 -12.46
CA ALA A 134 -0.93 -14.34 -11.12
C ALA A 134 -2.37 -14.91 -11.16
N LEU A 135 -2.81 -15.42 -12.32
CA LEU A 135 -4.19 -15.84 -12.55
C LEU A 135 -4.61 -17.08 -11.74
N ASN A 136 -3.68 -18.00 -11.46
CA ASN A 136 -3.99 -19.30 -10.86
C ASN A 136 -3.43 -19.48 -9.44
N ASP A 137 -2.69 -18.50 -8.94
CA ASP A 137 -2.04 -18.56 -7.63
C ASP A 137 -2.11 -17.20 -6.98
N ASP A 138 -2.92 -17.09 -5.92
CA ASP A 138 -3.08 -15.85 -5.16
C ASP A 138 -1.77 -15.43 -4.47
N ARG A 139 -0.80 -16.34 -4.28
CA ARG A 139 0.54 -16.03 -3.72
C ARG A 139 1.57 -15.61 -4.78
N ALA A 140 1.26 -15.77 -6.07
CA ALA A 140 2.17 -15.42 -7.14
C ALA A 140 2.38 -13.89 -7.25
N LEU A 141 3.65 -13.49 -7.24
CA LEU A 141 4.12 -12.13 -7.39
C LEU A 141 4.38 -11.79 -8.86
N LYS A 142 3.70 -10.76 -9.34
CA LYS A 142 3.90 -10.20 -10.68
C LYS A 142 5.05 -9.21 -10.69
N GLY A 143 6.13 -9.53 -11.42
CA GLY A 143 7.27 -8.65 -11.61
C GLY A 143 7.07 -7.60 -12.71
N TYR A 144 7.78 -6.47 -12.59
CA TYR A 144 7.67 -5.34 -13.51
C TYR A 144 9.03 -4.98 -14.12
N LYS A 145 9.16 -5.14 -15.44
CA LYS A 145 10.40 -4.82 -16.15
C LYS A 145 10.69 -3.31 -16.13
N VAL A 146 11.96 -2.94 -16.04
CA VAL A 146 12.41 -1.55 -16.27
C VAL A 146 12.66 -1.38 -17.76
N ARG A 147 11.87 -0.51 -18.40
CA ARG A 147 12.03 -0.13 -19.82
C ARG A 147 13.27 0.74 -20.03
N THR A 148 13.68 0.89 -21.29
CA THR A 148 14.77 1.81 -21.68
C THR A 148 14.31 3.26 -21.72
N TRP A 149 13.01 3.49 -21.96
CA TRP A 149 12.37 4.79 -21.97
C TRP A 149 11.37 4.91 -20.80
N ARG A 150 11.05 6.16 -20.46
CA ARG A 150 10.15 6.52 -19.35
C ARG A 150 9.22 7.64 -19.81
N LEU A 151 7.95 7.57 -19.43
CA LEU A 151 7.01 8.68 -19.59
C LEU A 151 7.07 9.66 -18.42
N TRP A 152 6.57 10.88 -18.66
CA TRP A 152 6.41 11.87 -17.60
C TRP A 152 5.41 11.36 -16.54
N GLY A 153 5.59 11.77 -15.28
CA GLY A 153 4.77 11.29 -14.16
C GLY A 153 5.11 9.89 -13.60
N GLU A 154 5.84 9.03 -14.32
CA GLU A 154 6.12 7.67 -13.83
C GLU A 154 6.97 7.62 -12.55
N SER A 155 6.71 6.65 -11.69
CA SER A 155 7.44 6.44 -10.43
C SER A 155 8.89 5.97 -10.63
N GLY A 156 9.78 6.41 -9.73
CA GLY A 156 11.17 5.95 -9.62
C GLY A 156 12.12 6.41 -10.73
N LYS A 157 12.02 7.68 -11.14
CA LYS A 157 12.91 8.35 -12.11
C LYS A 157 14.40 8.10 -11.85
N GLY A 158 14.85 8.21 -10.59
CA GLY A 158 16.25 7.97 -10.21
C GLY A 158 16.69 6.53 -10.46
N TYR A 159 15.86 5.56 -10.06
CA TYR A 159 16.13 4.15 -10.27
C TYR A 159 16.19 3.78 -11.76
N HIS A 160 15.26 4.30 -12.58
CA HIS A 160 15.30 4.11 -14.04
C HIS A 160 16.62 4.63 -14.66
N ARG A 161 17.09 5.81 -14.25
CA ARG A 161 18.37 6.37 -14.71
C ARG A 161 19.54 5.47 -14.32
N GLN A 162 19.57 5.00 -13.07
CA GLN A 162 20.62 4.12 -12.58
C GLN A 162 20.66 2.79 -13.33
N VAL A 163 19.51 2.14 -13.54
CA VAL A 163 19.43 0.87 -14.28
C VAL A 163 19.89 1.04 -15.73
N ASN A 164 19.47 2.11 -16.41
CA ASN A 164 19.90 2.35 -17.79
C ASN A 164 21.37 2.75 -17.90
N PHE A 165 21.91 3.47 -16.92
CA PHE A 165 23.34 3.74 -16.83
C PHE A 165 24.13 2.43 -16.72
N ARG A 166 23.75 1.53 -15.81
CA ARG A 166 24.38 0.21 -15.66
C ARG A 166 24.31 -0.60 -16.96
N ARG A 167 23.15 -0.64 -17.63
CA ARG A 167 23.00 -1.32 -18.93
C ARG A 167 23.92 -0.76 -20.02
N LYS A 168 24.19 0.55 -20.02
CA LYS A 168 25.14 1.18 -20.96
C LYS A 168 26.58 0.79 -20.62
N ALA A 169 26.96 0.84 -19.35
CA ALA A 169 28.29 0.45 -18.89
C ALA A 169 28.60 -1.03 -19.19
N THR A 170 27.66 -1.96 -18.91
CA THR A 170 27.83 -3.38 -19.24
C THR A 170 28.02 -3.59 -20.73
N LYS A 171 27.24 -2.89 -21.58
CA LYS A 171 27.39 -2.99 -23.03
C LYS A 171 28.76 -2.51 -23.52
N GLN A 172 29.31 -1.46 -22.91
CA GLN A 172 30.65 -0.97 -23.24
C GLN A 172 31.72 -1.98 -22.82
N GLY A 173 31.64 -2.51 -21.58
CA GLY A 173 32.59 -3.52 -21.10
C GLY A 173 32.60 -4.81 -21.93
N THR A 174 31.43 -5.34 -22.31
CA THR A 174 31.36 -6.53 -23.19
C THR A 174 31.91 -6.25 -24.59
N LEU A 175 31.83 -5.00 -25.08
CA LEU A 175 32.35 -4.63 -26.38
C LEU A 175 33.88 -4.51 -26.35
N GLU A 176 34.43 -3.96 -25.27
CA GLU A 176 35.87 -3.91 -25.01
C GLU A 176 36.46 -5.31 -24.82
N GLU A 177 35.78 -6.20 -24.08
CA GLU A 177 36.18 -7.59 -23.90
C GLU A 177 36.19 -8.38 -25.22
N LYS A 178 35.17 -8.20 -26.07
CA LYS A 178 35.12 -8.84 -27.39
C LYS A 178 36.22 -8.35 -28.34
N VAL A 179 36.60 -7.08 -28.23
CA VAL A 179 37.72 -6.52 -28.99
C VAL A 179 39.06 -7.03 -28.45
N GLN A 180 39.18 -7.21 -27.14
CA GLN A 180 40.41 -7.68 -26.48
C GLN A 180 40.70 -9.18 -26.72
N TYR A 181 39.67 -10.04 -26.80
CA TYR A 181 39.82 -11.48 -27.02
C TYR A 181 39.73 -11.92 -28.50
N GLY A 182 39.75 -10.98 -29.45
CA GLY A 182 39.97 -11.27 -30.87
C GLY A 182 38.84 -12.04 -31.57
N GLU A 183 37.60 -11.98 -31.08
CA GLU A 183 36.45 -12.56 -31.76
C GLU A 183 35.95 -11.61 -32.87
N LEU A 184 36.78 -11.38 -33.89
CA LEU A 184 36.41 -10.69 -35.12
C LEU A 184 36.19 -11.72 -36.22
N ALA A 185 34.94 -12.10 -36.47
CA ALA A 185 34.57 -12.55 -37.80
C ALA A 185 34.71 -11.37 -38.79
N PRO A 186 35.21 -11.59 -40.02
CA PRO A 186 35.57 -10.49 -40.91
C PRO A 186 34.32 -9.84 -41.49
N VAL A 187 34.06 -8.58 -41.11
CA VAL A 187 33.09 -7.74 -41.84
C VAL A 187 33.87 -6.91 -42.85
N LYS A 188 33.55 -7.19 -44.12
CA LYS A 188 34.00 -6.44 -45.30
C LYS A 188 33.76 -4.95 -45.10
N SER A 189 34.83 -4.19 -45.18
CA SER A 189 34.80 -2.74 -45.32
C SER A 189 34.29 -2.38 -46.70
N ASP A 190 33.22 -1.58 -46.79
CA ASP A 190 33.05 -0.68 -47.92
C ASP A 190 32.52 0.68 -47.49
N LYS A 191 33.39 1.65 -47.75
CA LYS A 191 33.16 3.01 -48.25
C LYS A 191 32.45 4.06 -47.38
N LYS A 192 33.30 4.96 -46.88
CA LYS A 192 33.08 6.38 -46.54
C LYS A 192 32.05 7.09 -47.42
N THR A 193 31.20 7.91 -46.81
CA THR A 193 31.10 9.34 -47.15
C THR A 193 30.72 10.11 -45.88
N SER A 194 31.53 11.12 -45.59
CA SER A 194 31.44 12.07 -44.49
C SER A 194 30.46 13.19 -44.82
N GLU A 195 29.62 13.57 -43.87
CA GLU A 195 29.16 14.95 -43.74
C GLU A 195 28.93 15.28 -42.26
N SER A 196 29.44 16.43 -41.89
CA SER A 196 29.59 16.98 -40.56
C SER A 196 28.39 17.86 -40.20
N GLU A 197 27.70 17.55 -39.11
CA GLU A 197 26.84 18.51 -38.42
C GLU A 197 27.26 18.60 -36.95
N GLU A 198 27.84 19.75 -36.60
CA GLU A 198 28.12 20.18 -35.24
C GLU A 198 26.80 20.50 -34.52
N ALA A 199 26.45 19.69 -33.52
CA ALA A 199 25.43 20.04 -32.54
C ALA A 199 26.08 20.17 -31.15
N THR A 200 26.19 21.43 -30.72
CA THR A 200 26.73 21.89 -29.44
C THR A 200 25.99 21.24 -28.26
N PHE A 201 26.65 20.32 -27.54
CA PHE A 201 26.12 19.71 -26.33
C PHE A 201 26.64 20.46 -25.10
N ASN A 202 25.77 21.25 -24.48
CA ASN A 202 26.05 21.96 -23.24
C ASN A 202 26.21 20.97 -22.08
N GLU A 203 27.44 20.82 -21.61
CA GLU A 203 27.86 19.95 -20.52
C GLU A 203 27.51 20.57 -19.16
N LYS A 204 26.33 20.25 -18.62
CA LYS A 204 26.03 20.49 -17.21
C LYS A 204 26.45 19.26 -16.40
N ARG A 205 27.73 19.23 -16.05
CA ARG A 205 28.38 18.29 -15.13
C ARG A 205 27.62 18.29 -13.80
N LEU A 206 26.86 17.23 -13.53
CA LEU A 206 26.24 16.99 -12.22
C LEU A 206 27.10 15.97 -11.49
N ASP A 207 27.85 16.47 -10.52
CA ASP A 207 28.75 15.72 -9.66
C ASP A 207 27.94 14.72 -8.81
N TYR A 208 28.09 13.43 -9.13
CA TYR A 208 27.60 12.31 -8.32
C TYR A 208 28.80 11.50 -7.84
N SER A 209 29.74 12.18 -7.19
CA SER A 209 30.78 11.54 -6.39
C SER A 209 30.15 10.97 -5.12
N GLN A 210 29.66 9.73 -5.21
CA GLN A 210 29.55 8.70 -4.15
C GLN A 210 28.63 7.58 -4.65
N ALA A 211 29.13 6.80 -5.60
CA ALA A 211 28.66 5.43 -5.77
C ALA A 211 29.48 4.57 -4.77
N PRO A 212 28.85 3.76 -3.90
CA PRO A 212 29.61 2.79 -3.14
C PRO A 212 30.21 1.77 -4.12
N GLU A 213 31.53 1.72 -4.17
CA GLU A 213 32.30 0.63 -4.78
C GLU A 213 31.87 -0.68 -4.10
N SER A 214 30.99 -1.42 -4.77
CA SER A 214 30.78 -2.82 -4.45
C SER A 214 31.82 -3.58 -5.25
N LYS A 215 32.88 -4.02 -4.56
CA LYS A 215 33.79 -5.05 -5.06
C LYS A 215 32.94 -6.26 -5.44
N SER A 216 32.87 -6.54 -6.74
CA SER A 216 32.19 -7.68 -7.32
C SER A 216 33.03 -8.93 -7.12
N THR A 217 32.77 -9.63 -6.03
CA THR A 217 33.09 -11.05 -5.88
C THR A 217 31.87 -11.73 -5.28
N SER A 218 30.90 -12.03 -6.13
CA SER A 218 29.85 -13.00 -5.82
C SER A 218 29.38 -13.59 -7.14
N GLU A 219 29.54 -14.90 -7.28
CA GLU A 219 28.88 -15.71 -8.30
C GLU A 219 27.42 -15.28 -8.40
N ASP A 220 26.97 -14.90 -9.61
CA ASP A 220 25.60 -14.49 -9.89
C ASP A 220 24.67 -15.70 -9.72
N SER A 221 24.31 -15.99 -8.47
CA SER A 221 23.21 -16.91 -8.17
C SER A 221 21.95 -16.36 -8.85
N VAL A 222 21.38 -17.16 -9.75
CA VAL A 222 20.13 -16.81 -10.45
C VAL A 222 19.10 -16.43 -9.38
N PRO A 223 18.54 -15.20 -9.42
CA PRO A 223 17.58 -14.76 -8.41
C PRO A 223 16.43 -15.75 -8.34
N GLN A 224 16.22 -16.36 -7.17
CA GLN A 224 15.15 -17.32 -7.00
C GLN A 224 13.79 -16.63 -7.18
N PRO A 225 12.82 -17.28 -7.86
CA PRO A 225 11.46 -16.79 -7.95
C PRO A 225 10.90 -16.56 -6.54
N ALA A 226 10.49 -15.33 -6.24
CA ALA A 226 9.88 -15.03 -4.96
C ALA A 226 8.39 -15.35 -5.02
N VAL A 227 7.83 -15.88 -3.92
CA VAL A 227 6.40 -16.14 -3.75
C VAL A 227 5.97 -15.47 -2.45
N ALA A 228 4.75 -14.97 -2.37
CA ALA A 228 4.22 -14.46 -1.10
C ALA A 228 4.18 -15.60 -0.07
N GLU A 229 4.48 -15.31 1.19
CA GLU A 229 4.30 -16.28 2.29
C GLU A 229 2.81 -16.59 2.45
N GLU A 230 1.98 -15.56 2.33
CA GLU A 230 0.55 -15.65 2.54
C GLU A 230 -0.19 -14.72 1.58
N ALA A 231 -1.41 -15.12 1.19
CA ALA A 231 -2.30 -14.32 0.39
C ALA A 231 -3.71 -14.33 0.99
N VAL A 232 -4.31 -13.14 1.13
CA VAL A 232 -5.67 -12.95 1.65
C VAL A 232 -6.52 -12.29 0.58
N ARG A 233 -7.55 -13.01 0.15
CA ARG A 233 -8.50 -12.51 -0.83
C ARG A 233 -9.69 -11.86 -0.14
N LEU A 234 -9.91 -10.59 -0.43
CA LEU A 234 -11.05 -9.80 0.02
C LEU A 234 -12.01 -9.61 -1.16
N VAL A 235 -13.29 -9.95 -0.99
CA VAL A 235 -14.30 -9.87 -2.05
C VAL A 235 -15.48 -9.02 -1.60
N TRP A 236 -16.01 -8.20 -2.52
CA TRP A 236 -17.22 -7.40 -2.34
C TRP A 236 -18.45 -8.29 -2.51
N ASP A 237 -19.21 -8.44 -1.45
CA ASP A 237 -20.50 -9.11 -1.47
C ASP A 237 -21.53 -8.06 -1.96
N PHE A 238 -21.89 -8.14 -3.26
CA PHE A 238 -22.91 -7.31 -3.96
C PHE A 238 -22.52 -5.88 -4.47
N PRO A 239 -21.46 -5.70 -5.29
CA PRO A 239 -20.82 -4.39 -5.63
C PRO A 239 -21.72 -3.22 -5.99
N ILE A 240 -22.89 -3.52 -6.55
CA ILE A 240 -23.92 -2.58 -6.97
C ILE A 240 -25.21 -2.98 -6.27
N SER A 241 -25.29 -2.70 -4.97
CA SER A 241 -26.48 -2.97 -4.14
C SER A 241 -26.81 -1.73 -3.31
N LEU A 242 -28.11 -1.57 -3.03
CA LEU A 242 -28.65 -0.61 -2.07
C LEU A 242 -28.45 -1.07 -0.61
N ASN A 243 -28.09 -2.33 -0.38
CA ASN A 243 -27.85 -2.88 0.96
C ASN A 243 -26.55 -2.37 1.58
N SER A 244 -26.44 -2.53 2.91
CA SER A 244 -25.21 -2.26 3.67
C SER A 244 -24.05 -3.04 3.06
N ARG A 245 -23.04 -2.29 2.63
CA ARG A 245 -21.84 -2.77 1.93
C ARG A 245 -21.18 -3.85 2.77
N GLN A 246 -20.78 -4.95 2.14
CA GLN A 246 -20.16 -6.04 2.85
C GLN A 246 -18.93 -6.55 2.08
N TYR A 247 -17.80 -6.64 2.76
CA TYR A 247 -16.62 -7.31 2.23
C TYR A 247 -16.22 -8.39 3.20
N SER A 248 -16.13 -9.61 2.71
CA SER A 248 -15.76 -10.75 3.51
C SER A 248 -14.39 -11.28 3.09
N PHE A 249 -13.66 -11.78 4.09
CA PHE A 249 -12.43 -12.51 3.90
C PHE A 249 -12.28 -13.53 5.03
N LYS A 250 -11.47 -14.56 4.78
CA LYS A 250 -11.05 -15.50 5.80
C LYS A 250 -9.56 -15.33 6.03
N TYR A 251 -9.14 -15.47 7.27
CA TYR A 251 -7.74 -15.51 7.65
C TYR A 251 -7.60 -16.50 8.79
N ALA A 252 -6.72 -17.48 8.62
CA ALA A 252 -6.78 -18.73 9.37
C ALA A 252 -8.23 -19.29 9.38
N ASP A 253 -8.76 -19.64 10.55
CA ASP A 253 -10.11 -20.16 10.73
C ASP A 253 -11.14 -19.09 11.13
N ILE A 254 -10.77 -17.81 11.03
CA ILE A 254 -11.62 -16.69 11.44
C ILE A 254 -12.21 -16.03 10.20
N LYS A 255 -13.53 -15.86 10.23
CA LYS A 255 -14.24 -15.11 9.18
C LYS A 255 -14.34 -13.65 9.57
N PHE A 256 -13.76 -12.79 8.75
CA PHE A 256 -13.84 -11.36 8.92
C PHE A 256 -14.86 -10.75 7.96
N THR A 257 -15.51 -9.68 8.39
CA THR A 257 -16.49 -8.97 7.58
C THR A 257 -16.44 -7.48 7.86
N TRP A 258 -16.10 -6.69 6.84
CA TRP A 258 -16.37 -5.26 6.85
C TRP A 258 -17.81 -5.03 6.46
N GLU A 259 -18.61 -4.42 7.32
CA GLU A 259 -20.01 -4.12 7.04
C GLU A 259 -20.35 -2.64 7.25
N GLY A 260 -21.26 -2.13 6.42
CA GLY A 260 -21.81 -0.79 6.55
C GLY A 260 -22.51 -0.58 7.88
N THR A 261 -22.20 0.50 8.59
CA THR A 261 -22.82 0.83 9.88
C THR A 261 -23.38 2.25 9.91
N ARG A 262 -24.45 2.44 10.69
CA ARG A 262 -25.01 3.75 11.08
C ARG A 262 -24.66 4.14 12.52
N ASP A 263 -24.05 3.22 13.25
CA ASP A 263 -23.63 3.41 14.63
C ASP A 263 -22.38 4.28 14.68
N LEU A 264 -22.59 5.58 14.51
CA LEU A 264 -21.55 6.59 14.70
C LEU A 264 -21.63 7.17 16.10
N HIS A 265 -20.47 7.66 16.55
CA HIS A 265 -20.35 8.43 17.77
C HIS A 265 -21.33 9.63 17.79
N SER A 266 -21.83 9.96 18.99
CA SER A 266 -22.87 10.97 19.25
C SER A 266 -22.66 12.32 18.55
N ASN A 267 -21.40 12.76 18.40
CA ASN A 267 -21.05 14.10 17.89
C ASN A 267 -21.19 14.28 16.36
N SER A 268 -21.49 13.23 15.58
CA SER A 268 -21.50 13.31 14.11
C SER A 268 -22.91 13.25 13.50
N LYS A 269 -23.85 14.08 13.97
CA LYS A 269 -25.24 14.11 13.46
C LYS A 269 -25.32 14.32 11.94
N TRP A 270 -24.47 15.18 11.38
CA TRP A 270 -24.44 15.45 9.93
C TRP A 270 -23.89 14.27 9.12
N ALA A 271 -22.84 13.59 9.60
CA ALA A 271 -22.32 12.40 8.93
C ALA A 271 -23.36 11.27 8.93
N LYS A 272 -24.10 11.07 10.04
CA LYS A 272 -25.21 10.10 10.11
C LYS A 272 -26.28 10.36 9.05
N ARG A 273 -26.62 11.63 8.81
CA ARG A 273 -27.69 12.02 7.87
C ARG A 273 -27.25 12.00 6.41
N LEU A 274 -26.05 12.49 6.12
CA LEU A 274 -25.58 12.67 4.74
C LEU A 274 -24.76 11.48 4.20
N MET A 275 -24.27 10.60 5.08
CA MET A 275 -23.43 9.46 4.71
C MET A 275 -23.83 8.13 5.38
N PRO A 276 -25.12 7.76 5.40
CA PRO A 276 -25.63 6.66 6.22
C PRO A 276 -25.03 5.27 5.91
N PHE A 277 -24.29 5.12 4.82
CA PHE A 277 -23.67 3.85 4.39
C PHE A 277 -22.17 3.95 4.11
N ASN A 278 -21.53 5.07 4.43
CA ASN A 278 -20.10 5.26 4.17
C ASN A 278 -19.20 4.87 5.33
N HIS A 279 -19.80 4.53 6.47
CA HIS A 279 -19.09 4.11 7.67
C HIS A 279 -19.10 2.59 7.70
N LEU A 280 -18.01 2.02 8.21
CA LEU A 280 -17.76 0.59 8.13
C LEU A 280 -17.29 0.11 9.50
N ARG A 281 -17.71 -1.09 9.90
CA ARG A 281 -17.13 -1.79 11.05
C ARG A 281 -16.58 -3.15 10.61
N LEU A 282 -15.47 -3.55 11.20
CA LEU A 282 -14.86 -4.83 10.98
C LEU A 282 -15.29 -5.78 12.10
N LEU A 283 -15.97 -6.83 11.71
CA LEU A 283 -16.39 -7.92 12.57
C LEU A 283 -15.48 -9.13 12.38
N ALA A 284 -15.07 -9.74 13.49
CA ALA A 284 -14.43 -11.05 13.52
C ALA A 284 -15.42 -12.09 14.06
N ARG A 285 -15.65 -13.17 13.31
CA ARG A 285 -16.43 -14.33 13.75
C ARG A 285 -15.47 -15.48 14.03
N LEU A 286 -15.33 -15.79 15.32
CA LEU A 286 -14.47 -16.86 15.82
C LEU A 286 -15.16 -18.22 15.61
N PRO A 287 -14.40 -19.29 15.33
CA PRO A 287 -14.96 -20.64 15.24
C PRO A 287 -15.63 -21.03 16.56
N GLY A 288 -16.83 -21.60 16.49
CA GLY A 288 -17.63 -21.98 17.66
C GLY A 288 -18.43 -20.85 18.33
N ARG A 289 -18.22 -19.58 17.95
CA ARG A 289 -19.00 -18.41 18.42
C ARG A 289 -19.49 -17.55 17.26
N GLU A 290 -19.98 -18.18 16.20
CA GLU A 290 -20.35 -17.46 14.96
C GLU A 290 -21.49 -16.43 15.15
N ASN A 291 -22.33 -16.64 16.16
CA ASN A 291 -23.49 -15.78 16.47
C ASN A 291 -23.10 -14.49 17.24
N GLU A 292 -21.89 -14.44 17.80
CA GLU A 292 -21.40 -13.31 18.62
C GLU A 292 -20.14 -12.70 17.99
N PRO A 293 -20.29 -11.93 16.89
CA PRO A 293 -19.14 -11.30 16.24
C PRO A 293 -18.49 -10.25 17.15
N VAL A 294 -17.16 -10.26 17.19
CA VAL A 294 -16.35 -9.26 17.91
C VAL A 294 -16.04 -8.09 16.97
N VAL A 295 -16.33 -6.86 17.40
CA VAL A 295 -15.98 -5.65 16.64
C VAL A 295 -14.52 -5.31 16.91
N ILE A 296 -13.67 -5.35 15.88
CA ILE A 296 -12.22 -5.12 16.01
C ILE A 296 -11.74 -3.80 15.41
N ALA A 297 -12.51 -3.22 14.49
CA ALA A 297 -12.21 -1.90 13.95
C ALA A 297 -13.46 -1.18 13.47
N GLN A 298 -13.40 0.14 13.38
CA GLN A 298 -14.43 0.97 12.78
C GLN A 298 -13.83 2.11 11.98
N TYR A 299 -14.31 2.31 10.76
CA TYR A 299 -13.96 3.42 9.90
C TYR A 299 -15.12 4.39 9.76
N THR A 300 -14.84 5.67 10.00
CA THR A 300 -15.74 6.79 9.83
C THR A 300 -15.26 7.67 8.68
N SER A 301 -16.01 7.69 7.57
CA SER A 301 -15.68 8.56 6.43
C SER A 301 -15.84 10.05 6.76
N SER A 302 -14.99 10.89 6.16
CA SER A 302 -15.04 12.35 6.25
C SER A 302 -15.49 12.97 4.93
N PHE A 303 -16.06 14.19 5.03
CA PHE A 303 -16.39 15.04 3.89
C PHE A 303 -15.23 15.95 3.45
N ALA A 304 -14.13 15.98 4.19
CA ALA A 304 -13.04 16.87 3.85
C ALA A 304 -12.36 16.42 2.55
N CYS A 305 -12.11 17.35 1.63
CA CYS A 305 -11.49 17.04 0.33
C CYS A 305 -10.08 16.42 0.44
N ARG A 306 -9.45 16.51 1.61
CA ARG A 306 -8.07 16.07 1.87
C ARG A 306 -7.95 14.97 2.92
N LYS A 307 -9.08 14.52 3.51
CA LYS A 307 -9.14 13.45 4.51
C LYS A 307 -10.18 12.43 4.09
N PHE A 308 -9.77 11.18 3.98
CA PHE A 308 -10.69 10.08 3.73
C PHE A 308 -11.61 9.87 4.95
N GLY A 309 -11.06 9.92 6.15
CA GLY A 309 -11.79 9.66 7.37
C GLY A 309 -10.89 9.29 8.54
N GLU A 310 -11.49 8.60 9.50
CA GLU A 310 -10.87 8.14 10.75
C GLU A 310 -11.08 6.65 10.90
N LEU A 311 -10.02 5.91 11.21
CA LEU A 311 -10.04 4.49 11.48
C LEU A 311 -9.70 4.26 12.95
N TRP A 312 -10.59 3.56 13.63
CA TRP A 312 -10.50 3.20 15.02
C TRP A 312 -10.22 1.71 15.06
N VAL A 313 -9.14 1.30 15.72
CA VAL A 313 -8.78 -0.10 15.92
C VAL A 313 -8.91 -0.39 17.41
N PHE A 314 -9.73 -1.37 17.76
CA PHE A 314 -9.97 -1.76 19.15
C PHE A 314 -8.90 -2.76 19.56
N ASP A 315 -7.73 -2.26 19.98
CA ASP A 315 -6.54 -3.06 20.29
C ASP A 315 -6.84 -4.20 21.28
N SER A 316 -7.67 -3.93 22.29
CA SER A 316 -8.11 -4.97 23.24
C SER A 316 -8.93 -6.09 22.58
N ALA A 317 -9.80 -5.77 21.62
CA ALA A 317 -10.57 -6.75 20.86
C ALA A 317 -9.69 -7.54 19.90
N VAL A 318 -8.71 -6.87 19.25
CA VAL A 318 -7.70 -7.55 18.42
C VAL A 318 -6.88 -8.53 19.28
N SER A 319 -6.51 -8.13 20.50
CA SER A 319 -5.77 -8.98 21.44
C SER A 319 -6.60 -10.20 21.88
N SER A 320 -7.89 -10.01 22.19
CA SER A 320 -8.81 -11.11 22.52
C SER A 320 -8.96 -12.08 21.35
N VAL A 321 -9.14 -11.59 20.13
CA VAL A 321 -9.21 -12.43 18.93
C VAL A 321 -7.92 -13.22 18.74
N LEU A 322 -6.74 -12.63 18.94
CA LEU A 322 -5.45 -13.33 18.86
C LEU A 322 -5.33 -14.44 19.91
N LYS A 323 -5.73 -14.17 21.16
CA LYS A 323 -5.68 -15.16 22.25
C LYS A 323 -6.63 -16.32 21.99
N GLU A 324 -7.84 -16.03 21.51
CA GLU A 324 -8.88 -17.03 21.24
C GLU A 324 -8.60 -17.84 19.97
N ALA A 325 -7.91 -17.28 18.99
CA ALA A 325 -7.44 -18.00 17.80
C ALA A 325 -6.37 -19.07 18.10
N GLY A 326 -5.85 -19.10 19.34
CA GLY A 326 -4.71 -19.89 19.75
C GLY A 326 -3.39 -19.30 19.25
N ASN A 327 -2.28 -19.67 19.91
CA ASN A 327 -0.90 -19.35 19.52
C ASN A 327 -0.49 -20.06 18.21
N SER A 328 -1.33 -20.03 17.19
CA SER A 328 -0.94 -20.45 15.84
C SER A 328 0.22 -19.57 15.41
N SER A 329 1.32 -20.19 15.01
CA SER A 329 2.56 -19.52 14.60
C SER A 329 2.36 -18.48 13.48
N LEU A 330 1.19 -18.50 12.81
CA LEU A 330 0.71 -17.52 11.84
C LEU A 330 0.55 -16.10 12.38
N TRP A 331 0.40 -15.92 13.69
CA TRP A 331 0.09 -14.63 14.29
C TRP A 331 1.30 -13.86 14.80
N SER A 332 2.41 -14.56 15.08
CA SER A 332 3.62 -13.98 15.66
C SER A 332 4.68 -13.67 14.59
N LYS A 333 5.48 -12.65 14.87
CA LYS A 333 6.66 -12.31 14.08
C LYS A 333 7.71 -13.38 14.42
N LYS A 334 8.09 -14.19 13.43
CA LYS A 334 9.06 -15.28 13.58
C LYS A 334 10.42 -14.73 14.04
N ASN A 335 10.63 -14.64 15.34
CA ASN A 335 11.96 -14.59 15.93
C ASN A 335 12.20 -16.02 16.42
N ASP A 336 13.05 -16.73 15.68
CA ASP A 336 13.54 -18.05 16.06
C ASP A 336 14.46 -17.87 17.28
N GLU A 337 13.95 -17.78 18.52
CA GLU A 337 14.59 -18.24 19.77
C GLU A 337 13.52 -18.43 20.86
N ASP A 338 13.55 -19.59 21.51
CA ASP A 338 12.62 -20.06 22.53
C ASP A 338 12.60 -19.18 23.80
N GLU A 339 11.59 -18.33 23.97
CA GLU A 339 11.08 -17.95 25.29
C GLU A 339 9.55 -17.80 25.24
N VAL A 340 8.88 -18.24 26.30
CA VAL A 340 7.44 -18.08 26.52
C VAL A 340 7.12 -16.58 26.48
N PHE A 341 6.66 -16.08 25.33
CA PHE A 341 6.31 -14.68 25.08
C PHE A 341 5.26 -14.20 26.10
N GLN A 342 5.71 -13.60 27.20
CA GLN A 342 4.94 -12.61 27.92
C GLN A 342 4.97 -11.35 27.06
N LEU A 343 4.01 -11.23 26.16
CA LEU A 343 3.91 -10.08 25.27
C LEU A 343 3.88 -8.81 26.13
N ASP A 344 4.78 -7.85 25.89
CA ASP A 344 4.56 -6.48 26.36
C ASP A 344 3.32 -5.97 25.61
N PRO A 345 2.17 -5.82 26.30
CA PRO A 345 0.88 -5.65 25.63
C PRO A 345 0.82 -4.37 24.79
N ASP A 346 1.80 -3.45 24.94
CA ASP A 346 1.73 -2.09 24.47
C ASP A 346 2.25 -1.79 23.07
N ASN A 347 3.37 -2.35 22.68
CA ASN A 347 3.94 -2.14 21.35
C ASN A 347 3.80 -3.35 20.43
N GLU A 348 3.65 -4.55 20.97
CA GLU A 348 3.75 -5.77 20.17
C GLU A 348 2.50 -6.04 19.34
N ILE A 349 1.30 -5.68 19.83
CA ILE A 349 0.06 -5.96 19.08
C ILE A 349 0.05 -5.26 17.72
N ARG A 350 0.60 -4.04 17.66
CA ARG A 350 0.69 -3.25 16.41
C ARG A 350 1.70 -3.83 15.42
N GLU A 351 2.58 -4.72 15.88
CA GLU A 351 3.53 -5.43 15.03
C GLU A 351 3.02 -6.79 14.55
N THR A 352 1.87 -7.24 15.04
CA THR A 352 1.30 -8.54 14.66
C THR A 352 0.80 -8.54 13.23
N ARG A 353 0.78 -9.73 12.63
CA ARG A 353 0.23 -9.95 11.29
C ARG A 353 -1.24 -9.56 11.21
N LEU A 354 -2.04 -9.84 12.24
CA LEU A 354 -3.45 -9.46 12.30
C LEU A 354 -3.63 -7.95 12.22
N TYR A 355 -2.81 -7.19 12.97
CA TYR A 355 -2.90 -5.73 12.94
C TYR A 355 -2.61 -5.17 11.54
N PHE A 356 -1.55 -5.68 10.90
CA PHE A 356 -1.25 -5.33 9.52
C PHE A 356 -2.37 -5.70 8.54
N LEU A 357 -3.04 -6.82 8.77
CA LEU A 357 -4.20 -7.24 7.99
C LEU A 357 -5.39 -6.29 8.19
N VAL A 358 -5.68 -5.87 9.43
CA VAL A 358 -6.71 -4.86 9.73
C VAL A 358 -6.41 -3.56 8.99
N MET A 359 -5.17 -3.07 9.06
CA MET A 359 -4.76 -1.85 8.36
C MET A 359 -4.85 -1.99 6.84
N ALA A 360 -4.37 -3.10 6.28
CA ALA A 360 -4.41 -3.34 4.83
C ALA A 360 -5.84 -3.46 4.31
N THR A 361 -6.68 -4.25 4.97
CA THR A 361 -8.09 -4.42 4.55
C THR A 361 -8.86 -3.11 4.71
N ALA A 362 -8.66 -2.35 5.80
CA ALA A 362 -9.25 -1.02 5.95
C ALA A 362 -8.88 -0.11 4.77
N MET A 363 -7.63 -0.12 4.30
CA MET A 363 -7.23 0.69 3.15
C MET A 363 -7.83 0.22 1.82
N CYS A 364 -7.95 -1.08 1.60
CA CYS A 364 -8.68 -1.60 0.44
C CYS A 364 -10.10 -1.03 0.39
N MET A 365 -10.79 -1.07 1.54
CA MET A 365 -12.16 -0.55 1.69
C MET A 365 -12.23 0.94 1.40
N VAL A 366 -11.41 1.74 2.08
CA VAL A 366 -11.39 3.20 1.96
C VAL A 366 -11.12 3.64 0.52
N ILE A 367 -10.14 3.00 -0.14
CA ILE A 367 -9.79 3.31 -1.53
C ILE A 367 -10.92 2.91 -2.47
N SER A 368 -11.50 1.71 -2.30
CA SER A 368 -12.59 1.22 -3.12
C SER A 368 -13.81 2.12 -3.04
N GLU A 369 -14.14 2.58 -1.83
CA GLU A 369 -15.26 3.50 -1.61
C GLU A 369 -15.05 4.86 -2.26
N TRP A 370 -13.83 5.39 -2.18
CA TRP A 370 -13.50 6.62 -2.87
C TRP A 370 -13.60 6.46 -4.39
N GLN A 371 -13.05 5.38 -4.95
CA GLN A 371 -13.14 5.10 -6.40
C GLN A 371 -14.59 4.96 -6.86
N LYS A 372 -15.42 4.25 -6.09
CA LYS A 372 -16.86 4.12 -6.34
C LYS A 372 -17.55 5.48 -6.36
N ARG A 373 -17.28 6.37 -5.40
CA ARG A 373 -17.85 7.72 -5.37
C ARG A 373 -17.44 8.54 -6.59
N MET A 374 -16.15 8.50 -6.96
CA MET A 374 -15.66 9.21 -8.13
C MET A 374 -16.37 8.74 -9.40
N VAL A 375 -16.60 7.45 -9.56
CA VAL A 375 -17.33 6.89 -10.71
C VAL A 375 -18.79 7.34 -10.72
N ILE A 376 -19.47 7.33 -9.56
CA ILE A 376 -20.84 7.85 -9.46
C ILE A 376 -20.89 9.34 -9.85
N PHE A 377 -19.95 10.15 -9.35
CA PHE A 377 -19.90 11.57 -9.72
C PHE A 377 -19.63 11.79 -11.21
N MET A 378 -18.75 11.00 -11.83
CA MET A 378 -18.53 11.06 -13.28
C MET A 378 -19.81 10.71 -14.06
N ILE A 379 -20.53 9.65 -13.66
CA ILE A 379 -21.79 9.25 -14.30
C ILE A 379 -22.84 10.37 -14.19
N LEU A 380 -22.97 10.97 -13.00
CA LEU A 380 -23.90 12.09 -12.78
C LEU A 380 -23.50 13.33 -13.60
N ALA A 381 -22.22 13.64 -13.70
CA ALA A 381 -21.73 14.76 -14.51
C ALA A 381 -22.05 14.54 -16.00
N ILE A 382 -21.77 13.34 -16.55
CA ILE A 382 -22.12 12.99 -17.93
C ILE A 382 -23.63 13.06 -18.16
N ALA A 383 -24.44 12.58 -17.22
CA ALA A 383 -25.90 12.63 -17.33
C ALA A 383 -26.43 14.07 -17.27
N ALA A 384 -25.83 14.94 -16.46
CA ALA A 384 -26.20 16.35 -16.37
C ALA A 384 -25.83 17.12 -17.66
N GLU A 385 -24.69 16.81 -18.28
CA GLU A 385 -24.28 17.38 -19.56
C GLU A 385 -25.14 16.88 -20.73
N GLY A 386 -25.62 15.63 -20.67
CA GLY A 386 -26.51 15.04 -21.68
C GLY A 386 -27.98 15.44 -21.57
N GLY A 387 -28.41 16.06 -20.47
CA GLY A 387 -29.80 16.48 -20.23
C GLY A 387 -30.12 17.91 -20.69
N GLY A 388 -29.17 18.60 -21.33
CA GLY A 388 -29.32 19.96 -21.86
C GLY A 388 -29.66 20.03 -23.36
N VAL A 389 -30.48 19.10 -23.87
CA VAL A 389 -30.97 19.09 -25.27
C VAL A 389 -32.47 19.32 -25.30
#